data_AF-A0A2S4JI36-F1
#
_entry.id   AF-A0A2S4JI36-F1
#
_cell.length_a   1.000
_cell.length_b   1.000
_cell.length_c   1.000
_cell.angle_alpha   90.00
_cell.angle_beta   90.00
_cell.angle_gamma   90.00
#
_symmetry.space_group_name_H-M   'P 1'
#
loop_
_entity.id
_entity.type
_entity.pdbx_description
1 polymer ?
#
loop_
_entity_poly.entity_id
_entity_poly.type
_entity_poly.pdbx_seq_one_letter_code
_entity_poly.pdbx_strand_id
1 'polypeptide(L)'
;MRQSHFLSGKSLPALACVFLLLLSATALTGCESTPEEIPPDLSRMEMFQRAQEAADRNQWNLALRYYREFSRRFPEDRGAIMEARYEIAFISYKQKNYDEAREGFEAIIAAYEDEEARQGLPEWPLVLAGRLLEIIEERTGGTETGADEATDGNGTEGSAADGAE
;
A
#
# COMPACT_ATOMS: atom_id res chain seq x y z
N MET A 1 57.11 -29.54 33.54
CA MET A 1 55.68 -29.18 33.64
C MET A 1 55.56 -27.69 33.93
N ARG A 2 55.20 -26.88 32.93
CA ARG A 2 54.67 -25.52 33.13
C ARG A 2 54.01 -25.11 31.83
N GLN A 3 52.67 -25.11 31.80
CA GLN A 3 51.92 -24.40 30.78
C GLN A 3 52.00 -22.92 31.14
N SER A 4 52.62 -22.13 30.27
CA SER A 4 52.58 -20.68 30.33
C SER A 4 51.83 -20.18 29.10
N HIS A 5 50.64 -19.65 29.39
CA HIS A 5 49.80 -18.84 28.53
C HIS A 5 50.62 -17.84 27.71
N PHE A 6 50.39 -17.82 26.39
CA PHE A 6 50.71 -16.68 25.54
C PHE A 6 49.39 -16.14 24.98
N LEU A 7 48.80 -15.20 25.72
CA LEU A 7 47.74 -14.34 25.22
C LEU A 7 48.39 -13.38 24.20
N SER A 8 48.22 -13.67 22.91
CA SER A 8 48.60 -12.77 21.83
C SER A 8 47.51 -11.72 21.63
N GLY A 9 47.77 -10.51 22.12
CA GLY A 9 46.84 -9.38 22.20
C GLY A 9 46.60 -8.65 20.88
N LYS A 10 45.83 -9.25 19.96
CA LYS A 10 45.33 -8.56 18.74
C LYS A 10 43.84 -8.73 18.47
N SER A 11 43.12 -9.50 19.28
CA SER A 11 41.70 -9.80 19.06
C SER A 11 40.72 -9.00 19.92
N LEU A 12 41.17 -8.15 20.84
CA LEU A 12 40.29 -7.38 21.75
C LEU A 12 39.29 -6.43 21.03
N PRO A 13 39.67 -5.64 20.00
CA PRO A 13 38.71 -4.82 19.27
C PRO A 13 37.85 -5.65 18.30
N ALA A 14 38.39 -6.76 17.76
CA ALA A 14 37.66 -7.63 16.85
C ALA A 14 36.54 -8.40 17.58
N LEU A 15 36.79 -8.87 18.81
CA LEU A 15 35.78 -9.50 19.65
C LEU A 15 34.70 -8.50 20.09
N ALA A 16 35.07 -7.25 20.37
CA ALA A 16 34.13 -6.18 20.68
C ALA A 16 33.23 -5.82 19.47
N CYS A 17 33.79 -5.73 18.26
CA CYS A 17 33.03 -5.49 17.04
C CYS A 17 32.07 -6.64 16.71
N VAL A 18 32.48 -7.89 16.90
CA VAL A 18 31.62 -9.07 16.70
C VAL A 18 30.50 -9.11 17.74
N PHE A 19 30.77 -8.74 18.99
CA PHE A 19 29.75 -8.67 20.05
C PHE A 19 28.75 -7.53 19.81
N LEU A 20 29.20 -6.36 19.32
CA LEU A 20 28.34 -5.23 18.92
C LEU A 20 27.48 -5.55 17.70
N LEU A 21 28.03 -6.26 16.70
CA LEU A 21 27.29 -6.75 15.54
C LEU A 21 26.25 -7.81 15.93
N LEU A 22 26.59 -8.73 16.84
CA LEU A 22 25.65 -9.72 17.39
C LEU A 22 24.52 -9.05 18.20
N LEU A 23 24.82 -8.00 18.99
CA LEU A 23 23.80 -7.23 19.71
C LEU A 23 22.86 -6.47 18.76
N SER A 24 23.38 -5.95 17.65
CA SER A 24 22.56 -5.29 16.63
C SER A 24 21.68 -6.26 15.85
N ALA A 25 22.10 -7.51 15.67
CA ALA A 25 21.34 -8.53 14.97
C ALA A 25 20.10 -9.02 15.76
N THR A 26 20.11 -8.93 17.09
CA THR A 26 18.96 -9.28 17.93
C THR A 26 17.84 -8.22 17.93
N ALA A 27 18.08 -7.03 17.39
CA ALA A 27 17.10 -5.94 17.39
C ALA A 27 16.03 -6.04 16.27
N LEU A 28 16.14 -7.01 15.37
CA LEU A 28 15.24 -7.16 14.21
C LEU A 28 14.17 -8.24 14.38
N THR A 29 14.14 -8.98 15.50
CA THR A 29 13.12 -10.01 15.76
C THR A 29 11.86 -9.42 16.39
N GLY A 30 11.30 -8.38 15.79
CA GLY A 30 9.98 -7.85 16.12
C GLY A 30 8.91 -8.50 15.24
N CYS A 31 8.75 -9.83 15.30
CA CYS A 31 7.60 -10.48 14.68
C CYS A 31 6.40 -10.34 15.63
N GLU A 32 5.61 -9.29 15.45
CA GLU A 32 4.28 -9.22 16.05
C GLU A 32 3.42 -10.32 15.42
N SER A 33 2.99 -11.29 16.23
CA SER A 33 2.19 -12.42 15.76
C SER A 33 0.82 -11.93 15.31
N THR A 34 0.58 -11.96 13.99
CA THR A 34 -0.76 -11.75 13.44
C THR A 34 -1.64 -12.93 13.86
N PRO A 35 -2.83 -12.71 14.45
CA PRO A 35 -3.73 -13.80 14.81
C PRO A 35 -4.16 -14.55 13.55
N GLU A 36 -4.09 -15.89 13.60
CA GLU A 36 -4.40 -16.75 12.45
C GLU A 36 -5.86 -16.58 12.02
N GLU A 37 -6.78 -16.53 12.99
CA GLU A 37 -8.22 -16.45 12.76
C GLU A 37 -8.86 -15.22 13.45
N ILE A 38 -9.89 -14.65 12.82
CA ILE A 38 -10.70 -13.56 13.38
C ILE A 38 -11.69 -14.16 14.37
N PRO A 39 -11.68 -13.78 15.67
CA PRO A 39 -12.60 -14.34 16.65
C PRO A 39 -14.07 -14.21 16.20
N PRO A 40 -14.88 -15.27 16.33
CA PRO A 40 -16.21 -15.33 15.73
C PRO A 40 -17.24 -14.41 16.41
N ASP A 41 -17.00 -14.03 17.66
CA ASP A 41 -17.92 -13.36 18.57
C ASP A 41 -17.65 -11.86 18.76
N LEU A 42 -16.77 -11.27 17.94
CA LEU A 42 -16.50 -9.83 18.00
C LEU A 42 -17.75 -9.03 17.70
N SER A 43 -18.00 -8.02 18.53
CA SER A 43 -18.98 -7.00 18.21
C SER A 43 -18.52 -6.18 17.01
N ARG A 44 -19.48 -5.46 16.40
CA ARG A 44 -19.23 -4.53 15.32
C ARG A 44 -18.11 -3.55 15.64
N MET A 45 -18.19 -2.90 16.80
CA MET A 45 -17.21 -1.90 17.25
C MET A 45 -15.82 -2.51 17.41
N GLU A 46 -15.72 -3.65 18.10
CA GLU A 46 -14.43 -4.31 18.32
C GLU A 46 -13.78 -4.78 17.03
N MET A 47 -14.58 -5.29 16.08
CA MET A 47 -14.07 -5.72 14.78
C MET A 47 -13.52 -4.52 14.00
N PHE A 48 -14.26 -3.41 13.99
CA PHE A 48 -13.84 -2.20 13.29
C PHE A 48 -12.56 -1.60 13.92
N GLN A 49 -12.53 -1.50 15.25
CA GLN A 49 -11.35 -1.02 15.98
C GLN A 49 -10.11 -1.88 15.69
N ARG A 50 -10.24 -3.21 15.70
CA ARG A 50 -9.11 -4.11 15.39
C ARG A 50 -8.62 -3.97 13.95
N ALA A 51 -9.50 -3.64 13.01
CA ALA A 51 -9.12 -3.34 11.64
C ALA A 51 -8.23 -2.11 11.56
N GLN A 52 -8.65 -1.01 12.22
CA GLN A 52 -7.89 0.24 12.29
C GLN A 52 -6.55 0.05 13.01
N GLU A 53 -6.54 -0.61 14.17
CA GLU A 53 -5.31 -0.91 14.91
C GLU A 53 -4.32 -1.75 14.09
N ALA A 54 -4.81 -2.71 13.29
CA ALA A 54 -3.97 -3.47 12.38
C ALA A 54 -3.40 -2.57 11.26
N ALA A 55 -4.21 -1.67 10.69
CA ALA A 55 -3.76 -0.71 9.68
C ALA A 55 -2.71 0.26 10.25
N ASP A 56 -2.91 0.79 11.46
CA ASP A 56 -1.97 1.68 12.15
C ASP A 56 -0.60 1.02 12.38
N ARG A 57 -0.59 -0.30 12.62
CA ARG A 57 0.63 -1.12 12.75
C ARG A 57 1.18 -1.58 11.40
N ASN A 58 0.65 -1.10 10.28
CA ASN A 58 0.99 -1.52 8.92
C ASN A 58 0.79 -3.02 8.65
N GLN A 59 -0.07 -3.70 9.43
CA GLN A 59 -0.45 -5.10 9.23
C GLN A 59 -1.54 -5.17 8.15
N TRP A 60 -1.20 -4.76 6.92
CA TRP A 60 -2.18 -4.56 5.83
C TRP A 60 -3.06 -5.77 5.57
N ASN A 61 -2.47 -6.97 5.48
CA ASN A 61 -3.22 -8.19 5.27
C ASN A 61 -4.23 -8.45 6.40
N LEU A 62 -3.86 -8.20 7.66
CA LEU A 62 -4.75 -8.37 8.80
C LEU A 62 -5.89 -7.35 8.76
N ALA A 63 -5.58 -6.09 8.51
CA ALA A 63 -6.57 -5.02 8.39
C ALA A 63 -7.59 -5.32 7.28
N LEU A 64 -7.11 -5.70 6.09
CA LEU A 64 -7.95 -6.08 4.95
C LEU A 64 -8.86 -7.26 5.29
N ARG A 65 -8.37 -8.28 6.01
CA ARG A 65 -9.22 -9.39 6.48
C ARG A 65 -10.32 -8.89 7.41
N TYR A 66 -9.99 -8.04 8.38
CA TYR A 66 -11.00 -7.49 9.30
C TYR A 66 -12.05 -6.66 8.58
N TYR A 67 -11.67 -5.74 7.69
CA TYR A 67 -12.63 -4.92 6.95
C TYR A 67 -13.54 -5.75 6.03
N ARG A 68 -13.00 -6.74 5.32
CA ARG A 68 -13.80 -7.62 4.45
C ARG A 68 -14.76 -8.49 5.28
N GLU A 69 -14.29 -9.00 6.41
CA GLU A 69 -15.11 -9.81 7.30
C GLU A 69 -16.20 -8.95 7.99
N PHE A 70 -15.90 -7.70 8.31
CA PHE A 70 -16.85 -6.73 8.84
C PHE A 70 -18.04 -6.57 7.89
N SER A 71 -17.79 -6.31 6.60
CA SER A 71 -18.85 -6.17 5.60
C SER A 71 -19.70 -7.43 5.44
N ARG A 72 -19.11 -8.61 5.66
CA ARG A 72 -19.82 -9.89 5.61
C ARG A 72 -20.69 -10.12 6.86
N ARG A 73 -20.22 -9.74 8.04
CA ARG A 73 -20.90 -10.00 9.33
C ARG A 73 -21.95 -8.95 9.69
N PHE A 74 -21.78 -7.71 9.23
CA PHE A 74 -22.66 -6.59 9.57
C PHE A 74 -23.21 -5.89 8.31
N PRO A 75 -23.87 -6.62 7.38
CA PRO A 75 -24.35 -6.07 6.11
C PRO A 75 -25.36 -4.92 6.26
N GLU A 76 -26.01 -4.81 7.43
CA GLU A 76 -26.96 -3.76 7.76
C GLU A 76 -26.31 -2.39 8.06
N ASP A 77 -25.03 -2.36 8.44
CA ASP A 77 -24.32 -1.12 8.76
C ASP A 77 -23.71 -0.48 7.51
N ARG A 78 -24.58 0.05 6.65
CA ARG A 78 -24.19 0.65 5.37
C ARG A 78 -23.14 1.76 5.52
N GLY A 79 -23.22 2.54 6.59
CA GLY A 79 -22.27 3.62 6.88
C GLY A 79 -20.88 3.10 7.19
N ALA A 80 -20.77 2.17 8.14
CA ALA A 80 -19.49 1.56 8.50
C ALA A 80 -18.91 0.68 7.37
N ILE A 81 -19.76 0.08 6.53
CA ILE A 81 -19.31 -0.60 5.31
C ILE A 81 -18.67 0.39 4.33
N MET A 82 -19.25 1.59 4.17
CA MET A 82 -18.67 2.59 3.28
C MET A 82 -17.32 3.08 3.79
N GLU A 83 -17.21 3.26 5.11
CA GLU A 83 -15.92 3.52 5.77
C GLU A 83 -14.92 2.36 5.55
N ALA A 84 -15.32 1.11 5.75
CA ALA A 84 -14.45 -0.05 5.49
C ALA A 84 -13.97 -0.12 4.03
N ARG A 85 -14.84 0.22 3.06
CA ARG A 85 -14.48 0.29 1.63
C ARG A 85 -13.43 1.35 1.37
N TYR A 86 -13.56 2.52 1.99
CA TYR A 86 -12.55 3.56 1.93
C TYR A 86 -11.21 3.09 2.50
N GLU A 87 -11.21 2.47 3.68
CA GLU A 87 -9.99 2.00 4.33
C GLU A 87 -9.28 0.91 3.52
N ILE A 88 -10.04 0.01 2.87
CA ILE A 88 -9.47 -0.98 1.94
C ILE A 88 -8.75 -0.29 0.78
N ALA A 89 -9.39 0.67 0.10
CA ALA A 89 -8.78 1.42 -1.00
C ALA A 89 -7.57 2.24 -0.53
N PHE A 90 -7.66 2.83 0.66
CA PHE A 90 -6.59 3.59 1.28
C PHE A 90 -5.38 2.70 1.62
N ILE A 91 -5.59 1.49 2.11
CA ILE A 91 -4.53 0.49 2.33
C ILE A 91 -3.82 0.15 1.00
N SER A 92 -4.55 -0.01 -0.10
CA SER A 92 -3.94 -0.22 -1.43
C SER A 92 -3.11 0.97 -1.87
N TYR A 93 -3.60 2.20 -1.66
CA TYR A 93 -2.84 3.43 -1.92
C TYR A 93 -1.56 3.51 -1.06
N LYS A 94 -1.64 3.16 0.22
CA LYS A 94 -0.49 3.13 1.14
C LYS A 94 0.58 2.12 0.71
N GLN A 95 0.16 1.03 0.07
CA GLN A 95 1.04 0.02 -0.52
C GLN A 95 1.56 0.40 -1.92
N LYS A 96 1.17 1.57 -2.44
CA LYS A 96 1.47 2.05 -3.80
C LYS A 96 0.87 1.20 -4.92
N ASN A 97 -0.13 0.37 -4.59
CA ASN A 97 -0.94 -0.33 -5.58
C ASN A 97 -1.99 0.65 -6.12
N TYR A 98 -1.54 1.60 -6.94
CA TYR A 98 -2.36 2.73 -7.37
C TYR A 98 -3.54 2.32 -8.25
N ASP A 99 -3.41 1.25 -9.04
CA ASP A 99 -4.51 0.72 -9.86
C ASP A 99 -5.65 0.21 -8.96
N GLU A 100 -5.35 -0.67 -7.99
CA GLU A 100 -6.34 -1.19 -7.04
C GLU A 100 -6.94 -0.07 -6.16
N ALA A 101 -6.12 0.91 -5.77
CA ALA A 101 -6.59 2.06 -5.01
C ALA A 101 -7.57 2.91 -5.82
N ARG A 102 -7.24 3.18 -7.10
CA ARG A 102 -8.09 3.93 -8.03
C ARG A 102 -9.44 3.25 -8.20
N GLU A 103 -9.44 1.97 -8.53
CA GLU A 103 -10.67 1.18 -8.67
C GLU A 103 -11.54 1.25 -7.40
N GLY A 104 -10.91 1.13 -6.22
CA GLY A 104 -11.60 1.23 -4.94
C GLY A 104 -12.23 2.60 -4.69
N PHE A 105 -11.51 3.69 -4.95
CA PHE A 105 -12.00 5.05 -4.76
C PHE A 105 -13.09 5.43 -5.78
N GLU A 106 -12.95 5.03 -7.04
CA GLU A 106 -13.98 5.21 -8.07
C GLU A 106 -15.27 4.48 -7.70
N ALA A 107 -15.16 3.24 -7.20
CA ALA A 107 -16.32 2.48 -6.75
C ALA A 107 -17.02 3.12 -5.54
N ILE A 108 -16.30 3.86 -4.69
CA ILE A 108 -16.89 4.65 -3.61
C ILE A 108 -17.69 5.80 -4.22
N ILE A 109 -17.08 6.61 -5.08
CA ILE A 109 -17.76 7.76 -5.71
C ILE A 109 -19.04 7.31 -6.43
N ALA A 110 -18.96 6.25 -7.25
CA ALA A 110 -20.11 5.70 -7.96
C ALA A 110 -21.25 5.28 -7.02
N ALA A 111 -20.94 4.80 -5.81
CA ALA A 111 -21.97 4.45 -4.82
C ALA A 111 -22.70 5.66 -4.22
N TYR A 112 -22.16 6.88 -4.33
CA TYR A 112 -22.82 8.12 -3.92
C TYR A 112 -23.60 8.78 -5.06
N GLU A 113 -23.41 8.38 -6.32
CA GLU A 113 -24.19 8.89 -7.45
C GLU A 113 -25.63 8.36 -7.44
N ASP A 114 -25.84 7.19 -6.83
CA ASP A 114 -27.17 6.66 -6.59
C ASP A 114 -27.83 7.38 -5.40
N GLU A 115 -28.91 8.11 -5.67
CA GLU A 115 -29.58 8.99 -4.69
C GLU A 115 -30.14 8.21 -3.50
N GLU A 116 -30.65 7.00 -3.73
CA GLU A 116 -31.20 6.14 -2.67
C GLU A 116 -30.07 5.53 -1.84
N ALA A 117 -29.00 5.09 -2.49
CA ALA A 117 -27.84 4.56 -1.81
C ALA A 117 -27.13 5.62 -0.97
N ARG A 118 -27.09 6.88 -1.44
CA ARG A 118 -26.46 8.01 -0.74
C ARG A 118 -27.13 8.35 0.58
N GLN A 119 -28.44 8.14 0.70
CA GLN A 119 -29.17 8.44 1.94
C GLN A 119 -28.63 7.62 3.12
N GLY A 120 -28.16 8.32 4.15
CA GLY A 120 -27.62 7.71 5.36
C GLY A 120 -26.14 7.28 5.29
N LEU A 121 -25.43 7.58 4.20
CA LEU A 121 -23.98 7.39 4.15
C LEU A 121 -23.23 8.59 4.74
N PRO A 122 -22.10 8.37 5.42
CA PRO A 122 -21.23 9.48 5.84
C PRO A 122 -20.65 10.19 4.62
N GLU A 123 -20.43 11.50 4.68
CA GLU A 123 -19.93 12.25 3.51
C GLU A 123 -18.41 12.09 3.30
N TRP A 124 -17.66 11.91 4.39
CA TRP A 124 -16.21 11.98 4.34
C TRP A 124 -15.53 10.95 3.41
N PRO A 125 -16.03 9.70 3.20
CA PRO A 125 -15.40 8.77 2.26
C PRO A 125 -15.43 9.28 0.83
N LEU A 126 -16.51 9.94 0.41
CA LEU A 126 -16.65 10.55 -0.90
C LEU A 126 -15.61 11.64 -1.11
N VAL A 127 -15.50 12.56 -0.16
CA VAL A 127 -14.57 13.70 -0.22
C VAL A 127 -13.12 13.22 -0.28
N LEU A 128 -12.75 12.27 0.58
CA LEU A 128 -11.38 11.77 0.63
C LEU A 128 -11.04 10.89 -0.57
N ALA A 129 -11.98 10.09 -1.09
CA ALA A 129 -11.78 9.29 -2.29
C ALA A 129 -11.45 10.18 -3.50
N GLY A 130 -12.23 11.24 -3.72
CA GLY A 130 -11.97 12.20 -4.81
C GLY A 130 -10.58 12.82 -4.71
N ARG A 131 -10.19 13.31 -3.52
CA ARG A 131 -8.84 13.86 -3.31
C ARG A 131 -7.73 12.83 -3.59
N LEU A 132 -7.91 11.57 -3.19
CA LEU A 132 -6.87 10.57 -3.42
C LEU A 132 -6.76 10.16 -4.88
N LEU A 133 -7.85 10.21 -5.65
CA LEU A 133 -7.78 10.03 -7.10
C LEU A 133 -6.95 11.12 -7.78
N GLU A 134 -7.17 12.39 -7.43
CA GLU A 134 -6.34 13.51 -7.93
C GLU A 134 -4.85 13.27 -7.61
N ILE A 135 -4.54 12.88 -6.37
CA ILE A 135 -3.15 12.60 -5.95
C ILE A 135 -2.57 11.39 -6.69
N ILE A 136 -3.36 10.35 -6.94
CA ILE A 136 -2.92 9.18 -7.71
C ILE A 136 -2.60 9.61 -9.15
N GLU A 137 -3.46 10.38 -9.78
CA GLU A 137 -3.26 10.89 -11.15
C GLU A 137 -2.02 11.75 -11.28
N GLU A 138 -1.75 12.66 -10.33
CA GLU A 138 -0.51 13.44 -10.32
C GLU A 138 0.74 12.55 -10.24
N ARG A 139 0.67 11.46 -9.46
CA ARG A 139 1.80 10.54 -9.26
C ARG A 139 2.03 9.60 -10.44
N THR A 140 0.97 9.17 -11.12
CA THR A 140 1.05 8.21 -12.24
C THR A 140 1.07 8.90 -13.60
N GLY A 141 0.55 10.13 -13.71
CA GLY A 141 0.59 10.93 -14.94
C GLY A 141 1.97 11.51 -15.24
N GLY A 142 2.80 11.74 -14.20
CA GLY A 142 4.20 12.17 -14.37
C GLY A 142 5.12 11.13 -15.00
N THR A 143 4.67 9.89 -15.19
CA THR A 143 5.43 8.82 -15.85
C THR A 143 5.23 8.74 -17.36
N GLU A 144 4.24 9.43 -17.93
CA GLU A 144 3.93 9.35 -19.38
C GLU A 144 4.52 10.49 -20.22
N THR A 145 4.97 11.61 -19.63
CA THR A 145 5.46 12.77 -20.39
C THR A 145 6.92 12.66 -20.89
N GLY A 146 7.51 11.45 -20.89
CA GLY A 146 8.93 11.25 -21.23
C GLY A 146 9.23 10.21 -22.31
N ALA A 147 8.21 9.61 -22.95
CA ALA A 147 8.43 8.50 -23.88
C ALA A 147 8.13 8.81 -25.37
N ASP A 148 7.44 9.91 -25.70
CA ASP A 148 6.97 10.14 -27.08
C ASP A 148 7.70 11.25 -27.86
N GLU A 149 8.74 11.88 -27.32
CA GLU A 149 9.60 12.81 -28.06
C GLU A 149 11.06 12.37 -28.09
N ALA A 150 11.36 11.34 -28.89
CA ALA A 150 12.71 11.13 -29.41
C ALA A 150 12.67 10.43 -30.78
N THR A 151 12.79 11.25 -31.84
CA THR A 151 13.46 10.96 -33.13
C THR A 151 12.89 9.81 -33.99
N ASP A 152 12.57 10.01 -35.26
CA ASP A 152 13.57 10.36 -36.26
C ASP A 152 12.92 10.98 -37.50
N GLY A 153 13.43 12.15 -37.88
CA GLY A 153 13.18 12.75 -39.17
C GLY A 153 14.15 12.13 -40.17
N ASN A 154 13.63 11.34 -41.11
CA ASN A 154 14.38 11.03 -42.33
C ASN A 154 13.73 11.75 -43.51
N GLY A 155 14.28 12.92 -43.82
CA GLY A 155 14.19 13.48 -45.16
C GLY A 155 15.00 12.61 -46.12
N THR A 156 14.39 12.20 -47.22
CA THR A 156 15.15 11.76 -48.39
C THR A 156 14.57 12.47 -49.60
N GLU A 157 15.24 13.57 -49.95
CA GLU A 157 15.20 14.15 -51.28
C GLU A 157 15.64 13.08 -52.30
N GLY A 158 14.83 12.88 -53.33
CA GLY A 158 15.11 12.01 -54.47
C GLY A 158 14.59 12.68 -55.73
N SER A 159 15.36 13.65 -56.22
CA SER A 159 15.22 14.30 -57.53
C SER A 159 15.70 13.38 -58.66
N ALA A 160 14.85 13.19 -59.68
CA ALA A 160 15.16 13.00 -61.12
C ALA A 160 13.89 12.41 -61.79
N ALA A 161 13.12 13.15 -62.58
CA ALA A 161 13.37 13.59 -63.96
C ALA A 161 13.16 12.49 -65.02
N ASP A 162 12.51 12.91 -66.12
CA ASP A 162 12.30 12.25 -67.43
C ASP A 162 11.19 11.19 -67.52
N GLY A 163 10.25 11.20 -68.47
CA GLY A 163 10.00 12.00 -69.68
C GLY A 163 8.84 11.37 -70.47
N ALA A 164 8.28 12.12 -71.44
CA ALA A 164 7.58 11.73 -72.69
C ALA A 164 6.55 10.56 -72.64
N GLU A 165 5.31 10.64 -73.13
CA GLU A 165 4.73 11.29 -74.32
C GLU A 165 3.22 11.52 -74.08
#